data_AF-L9XT53-F1
#
_entry.id   AF-L9XT53-F1
#
_cell.length_a   1.000
_cell.length_b   1.000
_cell.length_c   1.000
_cell.angle_alpha   90.00
_cell.angle_beta   90.00
_cell.angle_gamma   90.00
#
_symmetry.space_group_name_H-M   'P 1'
#
loop_
_entity.id
_entity.type
_entity.pdbx_description
1 polymer ?
#
loop_
_entity_poly.entity_id
_entity_poly.type
_entity_poly.pdbx_seq_one_letter_code
_entity_poly.pdbx_strand_id
1 'polypeptide(L)'
;MSQATLGDDEELFGEAASEMREDVESSLAQAWNELPAADDVWETDAENALGVLNGLKSALDAGDAEAHLRDAKKWYTMGQRADAFEDADDLEAEIESLEETIADVSAAGEQVGDLASTIPSLRGALQEAEAENEDDEEEAPAATDESDEKDAEQTAADDETEASEESEE
;
A
#
# COMPACT_ATOMS: atom_id res chain seq x y z
N MET A 1 49.52 12.18 48.22
CA MET A 1 48.63 12.80 47.22
C MET A 1 47.85 11.66 46.57
N SER A 2 46.68 11.30 47.11
CA SER A 2 45.96 10.06 46.73
C SER A 2 44.43 10.25 46.78
N GLN A 3 43.95 11.47 46.57
CA GLN A 3 42.53 11.85 46.72
C GLN A 3 42.01 12.68 45.54
N ALA A 4 42.62 12.57 44.35
CA ALA A 4 42.16 13.25 43.14
C ALA A 4 41.54 12.31 42.10
N THR A 5 41.90 11.02 42.06
CA THR A 5 41.47 10.11 40.98
C THR A 5 40.03 9.62 41.13
N LEU A 6 39.56 9.39 42.37
CA LEU A 6 38.24 8.79 42.60
C LEU A 6 37.07 9.70 42.16
N GLY A 7 37.22 11.03 42.32
CA GLY A 7 36.21 11.99 41.85
C GLY A 7 36.18 12.17 40.33
N ASP A 8 37.35 12.08 39.66
CA ASP A 8 37.44 12.09 38.19
C ASP A 8 36.83 10.80 37.58
N ASP A 9 37.02 9.65 38.24
CA ASP A 9 36.46 8.37 37.80
C ASP A 9 34.91 8.39 37.84
N GLU A 10 34.31 8.89 38.92
CA GLU A 10 32.84 8.97 39.09
C GLU A 10 32.16 9.90 38.06
N GLU A 11 32.76 11.05 37.73
CA GLU A 11 32.25 11.92 36.67
C GLU A 11 32.35 11.26 35.28
N LEU A 12 33.43 10.49 35.03
CA LEU A 12 33.66 9.81 33.74
C LEU A 12 32.71 8.63 33.52
N PHE A 13 32.36 7.88 34.58
CA PHE A 13 31.33 6.84 34.51
C PHE A 13 29.93 7.43 34.28
N GLY A 14 29.62 8.58 34.88
CA GLY A 14 28.36 9.29 34.65
C GLY A 14 28.22 9.80 33.21
N GLU A 15 29.29 10.35 32.63
CA GLU A 15 29.31 10.79 31.22
C GLU A 15 29.09 9.61 30.27
N ALA A 16 29.81 8.50 30.48
CA ALA A 16 29.65 7.30 29.65
C ALA A 16 28.25 6.67 29.76
N ALA A 17 27.64 6.73 30.94
CA ALA A 17 26.25 6.29 31.15
C ALA A 17 25.25 7.17 30.39
N SER A 18 25.44 8.50 30.43
CA SER A 18 24.62 9.45 29.66
C SER A 18 24.77 9.23 28.16
N GLU A 19 25.99 9.01 27.66
CA GLU A 19 26.27 8.75 26.25
C GLU A 19 25.57 7.46 25.78
N MET A 20 25.65 6.37 26.56
CA MET A 20 24.94 5.13 26.24
C MET A 20 23.42 5.31 26.22
N ARG A 21 22.86 6.18 27.07
CA ARG A 21 21.42 6.49 27.05
C ARG A 21 21.06 7.27 25.79
N GLU A 22 21.84 8.29 25.46
CA GLU A 22 21.66 9.10 24.25
C GLU A 22 21.71 8.25 22.97
N ASP A 23 22.60 7.26 22.91
CA ASP A 23 22.69 6.33 21.77
C ASP A 23 21.42 5.48 21.61
N VAL A 24 20.79 5.05 22.71
CA VAL A 24 19.51 4.33 22.67
C VAL A 24 18.40 5.28 22.19
N GLU A 25 18.26 6.43 22.83
CA GLU A 25 17.21 7.42 22.53
C GLU A 25 17.32 7.94 21.09
N SER A 26 18.53 8.19 20.61
CA SER A 26 18.80 8.57 19.22
C SER A 26 18.40 7.48 18.23
N SER A 27 18.67 6.21 18.55
CA SER A 27 18.27 5.08 17.70
C SER A 27 16.74 4.92 17.69
N LEU A 28 16.07 5.09 18.83
CA LEU A 28 14.61 5.07 18.94
C LEU A 28 13.96 6.20 18.14
N ALA A 29 14.49 7.42 18.27
CA ALA A 29 14.01 8.57 17.51
C ALA A 29 14.17 8.37 16.00
N GLN A 30 15.29 7.78 15.55
CA GLN A 30 15.48 7.43 14.14
C GLN A 30 14.43 6.41 13.69
N ALA A 31 14.19 5.35 14.46
CA ALA A 31 13.18 4.35 14.11
C ALA A 31 11.76 4.94 14.02
N TRP A 32 11.37 5.81 14.95
CA TRP A 32 10.07 6.49 14.89
C TRP A 32 9.94 7.42 13.69
N ASN A 33 11.02 8.05 13.25
CA ASN A 33 11.01 8.93 12.08
C ASN A 33 10.95 8.17 10.74
N GLU A 34 11.33 6.90 10.72
CA GLU A 34 11.19 6.03 9.55
C GLU A 34 9.75 5.53 9.36
N LEU A 35 8.95 5.49 10.44
CA LEU A 35 7.55 5.10 10.35
C LEU A 35 6.70 6.17 9.66
N PRO A 36 5.65 5.77 8.91
CA PRO A 36 4.75 6.72 8.27
C PRO A 36 4.02 7.57 9.31
N ALA A 37 3.77 8.85 8.98
CA ALA A 37 2.94 9.68 9.82
C ALA A 37 1.51 9.16 9.82
N ALA A 38 0.81 9.34 10.95
CA ALA A 38 -0.55 8.82 11.11
C ALA A 38 -1.52 9.37 10.05
N ASP A 39 -1.37 10.64 9.65
CA ASP A 39 -2.20 11.27 8.63
C ASP A 39 -1.90 10.72 7.22
N ASP A 40 -0.62 10.43 6.91
CA ASP A 40 -0.19 9.96 5.58
C ASP A 40 -0.82 8.62 5.19
N VAL A 41 -1.13 7.76 6.16
CA VAL A 41 -1.79 6.46 5.93
C VAL A 41 -3.23 6.63 5.40
N TRP A 42 -3.88 7.75 5.69
CA TRP A 42 -5.26 8.01 5.28
C TRP A 42 -5.39 8.76 3.96
N GLU A 43 -4.30 9.30 3.42
CA GLU A 43 -4.31 10.10 2.21
C GLU A 43 -4.01 9.25 0.96
N THR A 44 -4.76 9.48 -0.13
CA THR A 44 -4.52 8.83 -1.41
C THR A 44 -5.04 9.67 -2.57
N ASP A 45 -4.22 9.80 -3.62
CA ASP A 45 -4.59 10.49 -4.87
C ASP A 45 -5.24 9.54 -5.90
N ALA A 46 -5.35 8.25 -5.58
CA ALA A 46 -5.79 7.26 -6.54
C ALA A 46 -7.31 7.27 -6.74
N GLU A 47 -7.74 7.32 -8.01
CA GLU A 47 -9.16 7.33 -8.39
C GLU A 47 -9.77 5.92 -8.55
N ASN A 48 -8.98 4.86 -8.33
CA ASN A 48 -9.42 3.48 -8.47
C ASN A 48 -8.90 2.60 -7.33
N ALA A 49 -9.63 1.52 -7.03
CA ALA A 49 -9.35 0.65 -5.88
C ALA A 49 -7.94 0.05 -5.88
N LEU A 50 -7.41 -0.37 -7.05
CA LEU A 50 -6.04 -0.88 -7.12
C LEU A 50 -4.99 0.20 -6.88
N GLY A 51 -5.22 1.41 -7.37
CA GLY A 51 -4.36 2.55 -7.08
C GLY A 51 -4.33 2.86 -5.58
N VAL A 52 -5.50 2.86 -4.92
CA VAL A 52 -5.61 3.09 -3.47
C VAL A 52 -4.86 2.00 -2.71
N LEU A 53 -5.06 0.72 -3.04
CA LEU A 53 -4.39 -0.39 -2.37
C LEU A 53 -2.87 -0.37 -2.57
N ASN A 54 -2.39 -0.06 -3.77
CA ASN A 54 -0.94 0.04 -4.01
C ASN A 54 -0.33 1.27 -3.32
N GLY A 55 -1.05 2.39 -3.28
CA GLY A 55 -0.65 3.57 -2.52
C GLY A 55 -0.55 3.26 -1.02
N LEU A 56 -1.59 2.67 -0.45
CA LEU A 56 -1.63 2.27 0.95
C LEU A 56 -0.53 1.24 1.28
N LYS A 57 -0.29 0.26 0.40
CA LYS A 57 0.83 -0.69 0.55
C LYS A 57 2.18 0.02 0.64
N SER A 58 2.38 1.07 -0.15
CA SER A 58 3.62 1.86 -0.12
C SER A 58 3.69 2.78 1.10
N ALA A 59 2.56 3.27 1.59
CA ALA A 59 2.49 4.11 2.79
C ALA A 59 2.73 3.30 4.08
N LEU A 60 2.40 2.00 4.08
CA LEU A 60 2.64 1.08 5.20
C LEU A 60 4.03 0.41 5.16
N ASP A 61 5.00 1.03 4.50
CA ASP A 61 6.39 0.57 4.52
C ASP A 61 7.08 1.08 5.78
N ALA A 62 7.65 0.18 6.58
CA ALA A 62 8.35 0.54 7.82
C ALA A 62 9.80 1.03 7.57
N GLY A 63 10.26 1.04 6.32
CA GLY A 63 11.57 1.59 5.94
C GLY A 63 12.73 0.94 6.72
N ASP A 64 13.63 1.78 7.24
CA ASP A 64 14.77 1.33 8.05
C ASP A 64 14.45 1.25 9.56
N ALA A 65 13.17 1.38 9.97
CA ALA A 65 12.77 1.38 11.39
C ALA A 65 13.23 0.11 12.12
N GLU A 66 13.14 -1.07 11.49
CA GLU A 66 13.62 -2.34 12.06
C GLU A 66 15.13 -2.34 12.31
N ALA A 67 15.90 -1.69 11.44
CA ALA A 67 17.35 -1.60 11.58
C ALA A 67 17.71 -0.72 12.79
N HIS A 68 17.07 0.44 12.91
CA HIS A 68 17.25 1.35 14.04
C HIS A 68 16.77 0.75 15.37
N LEU A 69 15.64 0.02 15.39
CA LEU A 69 15.19 -0.73 16.56
C LEU A 69 16.24 -1.76 17.02
N ARG A 70 16.87 -2.47 16.07
CA ARG A 70 17.94 -3.42 16.40
C ARG A 70 19.13 -2.72 17.04
N ASP A 71 19.51 -1.54 16.54
CA ASP A 71 20.58 -0.74 17.13
C ASP A 71 20.22 -0.22 18.53
N ALA A 72 18.99 0.26 18.73
CA ALA A 72 18.47 0.65 20.05
C ALA A 72 18.55 -0.52 21.05
N LYS A 73 18.05 -1.71 20.67
CA LYS A 73 18.10 -2.93 21.50
C LYS A 73 19.55 -3.33 21.82
N LYS A 74 20.47 -3.18 20.86
CA LYS A 74 21.88 -3.46 21.07
C LYS A 74 22.49 -2.53 22.12
N TRP A 75 22.30 -1.22 21.98
CA TRP A 75 22.79 -0.23 22.94
C TRP A 75 22.16 -0.40 24.31
N TYR A 76 20.85 -0.61 24.36
CA TYR A 76 20.11 -0.87 25.60
C TYR A 76 20.67 -2.08 26.34
N THR A 77 20.85 -3.22 25.65
CA THR A 77 21.42 -4.40 26.31
C THR A 77 22.90 -4.26 26.66
N MET A 78 23.63 -3.34 26.03
CA MET A 78 25.01 -3.01 26.41
C MET A 78 25.03 -2.15 27.68
N GLY A 79 24.20 -1.10 27.74
CA GLY A 79 24.06 -0.23 28.91
C GLY A 79 23.53 -0.96 30.15
N GLN A 80 22.51 -1.82 29.99
CA GLN A 80 22.01 -2.69 31.06
C GLN A 80 23.12 -3.56 31.68
N ARG A 81 24.00 -4.14 30.85
CA ARG A 81 25.12 -4.97 31.35
C ARG A 81 26.22 -4.15 32.03
N ALA A 82 26.33 -2.87 31.68
CA ALA A 82 27.27 -1.93 32.25
C ALA A 82 26.73 -1.23 33.51
N ASP A 83 25.48 -1.51 33.92
CA ASP A 83 24.80 -0.77 35.01
C ASP A 83 24.75 0.75 34.69
N ALA A 84 24.55 1.08 33.41
CA ALA A 84 24.60 2.46 32.91
C ALA A 84 23.27 3.22 33.09
N PHE A 85 22.18 2.54 33.44
CA PHE A 85 20.85 3.15 33.53
C PHE A 85 20.35 3.10 34.96
N GLU A 86 20.04 4.27 35.53
CA GLU A 86 19.35 4.35 36.81
C GLU A 86 17.85 3.97 36.67
N ASP A 87 17.26 4.24 35.50
CA ASP A 87 15.85 3.99 35.17
C ASP A 87 15.73 3.36 33.77
N ALA A 88 15.95 2.05 33.66
CA ALA A 88 15.91 1.32 32.39
C ALA A 88 14.49 0.96 31.90
N ASP A 89 13.50 0.99 32.80
CA ASP A 89 12.14 0.53 32.53
C ASP A 89 11.43 1.39 31.46
N ASP A 90 11.66 2.70 31.46
CA ASP A 90 11.06 3.62 30.47
C ASP A 90 11.59 3.32 29.05
N LEU A 91 12.89 3.05 28.92
CA LEU A 91 13.51 2.67 27.64
C LEU A 91 13.03 1.30 27.17
N GLU A 92 12.86 0.34 28.09
CA GLU A 92 12.33 -0.98 27.75
C GLU A 92 10.91 -0.87 27.20
N ALA A 93 10.05 -0.11 27.87
CA ALA A 93 8.67 0.12 27.45
C ALA A 93 8.60 0.81 26.08
N GLU A 94 9.47 1.80 25.81
CA GLU A 94 9.52 2.46 24.51
C GLU A 94 10.00 1.53 23.40
N ILE A 95 11.02 0.71 23.66
CA ILE A 95 11.51 -0.32 22.72
C ILE A 95 10.40 -1.31 22.38
N GLU A 96 9.66 -1.81 23.39
CA GLU A 96 8.56 -2.76 23.20
C GLU A 96 7.42 -2.13 22.39
N SER A 97 7.03 -0.90 22.72
CA SER A 97 5.98 -0.17 22.00
C SER A 97 6.33 0.06 20.53
N LEU A 98 7.58 0.41 20.24
CA LEU A 98 8.06 0.60 18.88
C LEU A 98 8.12 -0.73 18.12
N GLU A 99 8.60 -1.81 18.76
CA GLU A 99 8.63 -3.15 18.17
C GLU A 99 7.24 -3.65 17.77
N GLU A 100 6.25 -3.48 18.66
CA GLU A 100 4.85 -3.80 18.37
C GLU A 100 4.31 -2.96 17.20
N THR A 101 4.58 -1.64 17.21
CA THR A 101 4.12 -0.74 16.15
C THR A 101 4.69 -1.10 14.78
N ILE A 102 6.00 -1.38 14.70
CA ILE A 102 6.65 -1.82 13.46
C ILE A 102 6.03 -3.13 12.96
N ALA A 103 5.82 -4.09 13.86
CA ALA A 103 5.22 -5.38 13.51
C ALA A 103 3.79 -5.21 12.95
N ASP A 104 2.98 -4.35 13.56
CA ASP A 104 1.63 -4.06 13.13
C ASP A 104 1.58 -3.36 11.77
N VAL A 105 2.45 -2.37 11.53
CA VAL A 105 2.57 -1.69 10.23
C VAL A 105 2.95 -2.67 9.13
N SER A 106 4.00 -3.47 9.35
CA SER A 106 4.46 -4.47 8.39
C SER A 106 3.37 -5.51 8.10
N ALA A 107 2.69 -6.02 9.13
CA ALA A 107 1.60 -6.98 8.97
C ALA A 107 0.40 -6.39 8.20
N ALA A 108 0.08 -5.11 8.41
CA ALA A 108 -0.95 -4.42 7.64
C ALA A 108 -0.53 -4.25 6.18
N GLY A 109 0.72 -3.88 5.91
CA GLY A 109 1.28 -3.75 4.56
C GLY A 109 1.23 -5.06 3.77
N GLU A 110 1.54 -6.19 4.41
CA GLU A 110 1.39 -7.53 3.84
C GLU A 110 -0.06 -7.85 3.48
N GLN A 111 -1.00 -7.63 4.40
CA GLN A 111 -2.43 -7.87 4.17
C GLN A 111 -2.99 -7.03 3.01
N VAL A 112 -2.56 -5.76 2.90
CA VAL A 112 -2.94 -4.91 1.77
C VAL A 112 -2.34 -5.42 0.46
N GLY A 113 -1.10 -5.90 0.47
CA GLY A 113 -0.46 -6.54 -0.67
C GLY A 113 -1.19 -7.80 -1.15
N ASP A 114 -1.58 -8.67 -0.21
CA ASP A 114 -2.37 -9.85 -0.50
C ASP A 114 -3.72 -9.46 -1.11
N LEU A 115 -4.43 -8.48 -0.53
CA LEU A 115 -5.69 -7.98 -1.07
C LEU A 115 -5.50 -7.42 -2.49
N ALA A 116 -4.50 -6.58 -2.72
CA ALA A 116 -4.18 -6.01 -4.03
C ALA A 116 -3.93 -7.09 -5.09
N SER A 117 -3.37 -8.25 -4.70
CA SER A 117 -3.14 -9.39 -5.60
C SER A 117 -4.41 -10.16 -5.97
N THR A 118 -5.40 -10.22 -5.06
CA THR A 118 -6.64 -11.00 -5.26
C THR A 118 -7.71 -10.27 -6.08
N ILE A 119 -7.77 -8.94 -5.98
CA ILE A 119 -8.79 -8.11 -6.65
C ILE A 119 -8.81 -8.27 -8.18
N PRO A 120 -7.66 -8.31 -8.90
CA PRO A 120 -7.66 -8.52 -10.35
C PRO A 120 -8.24 -9.88 -10.77
N SER A 121 -7.93 -10.95 -10.03
CA SER A 121 -8.47 -12.28 -10.30
C SER A 121 -9.98 -12.33 -10.07
N LEU A 122 -10.47 -11.69 -9.00
CA LEU A 122 -11.90 -11.59 -8.72
C LEU A 122 -12.63 -10.83 -9.85
N ARG A 123 -12.06 -9.71 -10.32
CA ARG A 123 -12.61 -8.96 -11.46
C ARG A 123 -12.71 -9.85 -12.71
N GLY A 124 -11.67 -10.60 -13.02
CA GLY A 124 -11.67 -11.51 -14.18
C GLY A 124 -12.78 -12.57 -14.09
N ALA A 125 -12.94 -13.20 -12.92
CA ALA A 125 -13.99 -14.20 -12.71
C ALA A 125 -15.40 -13.61 -12.84
N LEU A 126 -15.62 -12.37 -12.40
CA LEU A 126 -16.91 -11.70 -12.56
C LEU A 126 -17.20 -11.36 -14.03
N GLN A 127 -16.20 -10.91 -14.78
CA GLN A 127 -16.34 -10.59 -16.20
C GLN A 127 -16.60 -11.85 -17.06
N GLU A 128 -15.96 -12.97 -16.72
CA GLU A 128 -16.21 -14.26 -17.37
C GLU A 128 -17.64 -14.75 -17.10
N ALA A 129 -18.10 -14.67 -15.84
CA ALA A 129 -19.47 -15.03 -15.50
C ALA A 129 -20.53 -14.13 -16.18
N GLU A 130 -20.24 -12.84 -16.39
CA GLU A 130 -21.13 -11.93 -17.13
C GLU A 130 -21.23 -12.35 -18.61
N ALA A 131 -20.10 -12.61 -19.26
CA ALA A 131 -20.06 -13.05 -20.66
C ALA A 131 -20.80 -14.38 -20.88
N GLU A 132 -20.66 -15.36 -19.97
CA GLU A 132 -21.38 -16.64 -20.04
C GLU A 132 -22.92 -16.46 -19.97
N ASN A 133 -23.42 -15.42 -19.30
CA ASN A 133 -24.86 -15.14 -19.22
C ASN A 133 -25.39 -14.38 -20.45
N GLU A 134 -24.56 -13.55 -21.10
CA GLU A 134 -24.94 -12.82 -22.31
C GLU A 134 -25.05 -13.76 -23.53
N ASP A 135 -24.21 -14.78 -23.62
CA ASP A 135 -24.24 -15.79 -24.70
C ASP A 135 -25.51 -16.68 -24.65
N ASP A 136 -26.17 -16.82 -23.49
CA ASP A 136 -27.42 -17.60 -23.33
C ASP A 136 -28.67 -16.82 -23.81
N GLU A 137 -28.59 -15.50 -24.03
CA GLU A 137 -29.73 -14.67 -24.49
C GLU A 137 -29.85 -14.56 -26.03
N GLU A 138 -28.84 -15.00 -26.81
CA GLU A 138 -28.86 -14.94 -28.29
C GLU A 138 -29.42 -16.19 -29.00
N GLU A 139 -29.79 -17.27 -28.29
CA GLU A 139 -30.48 -18.44 -28.85
C GLU A 139 -32.03 -18.35 -28.71
N ALA A 140 -32.62 -17.24 -29.17
CA ALA A 140 -34.04 -17.26 -29.54
C ALA A 140 -34.13 -17.76 -31.00
N PRO A 141 -34.66 -18.98 -31.28
CA PRO A 141 -34.76 -19.46 -32.65
C PRO A 141 -35.75 -18.55 -33.39
N ALA A 142 -35.24 -17.77 -34.34
CA ALA A 142 -36.07 -17.12 -35.34
C ALA A 142 -36.84 -18.22 -36.08
N ALA A 143 -38.13 -18.34 -35.73
CA ALA A 143 -39.05 -19.29 -36.33
C ALA A 143 -38.99 -19.13 -37.87
N THR A 144 -38.60 -20.20 -38.53
CA THR A 144 -38.64 -20.36 -39.98
C THR A 144 -40.10 -20.27 -40.44
N ASP A 145 -40.53 -19.09 -40.91
CA ASP A 145 -41.79 -18.94 -41.63
C ASP A 145 -41.53 -19.21 -43.12
N GLU A 146 -41.65 -20.49 -43.51
CA GLU A 146 -41.80 -20.87 -44.92
C GLU A 146 -43.20 -20.44 -45.40
N SER A 147 -43.28 -19.26 -46.01
CA SER A 147 -44.44 -18.85 -46.81
C SER A 147 -44.02 -18.63 -48.26
N ASP A 148 -44.09 -19.72 -49.03
CA ASP A 148 -43.98 -19.78 -50.48
C ASP A 148 -45.27 -19.22 -51.11
N GLU A 149 -45.21 -18.06 -51.76
CA GLU A 149 -46.17 -17.74 -52.83
C GLU A 149 -45.53 -16.82 -53.88
N LYS A 150 -45.24 -17.43 -55.03
CA LYS A 150 -44.93 -16.75 -56.29
C LYS A 150 -46.18 -16.05 -56.81
N ASP A 151 -46.07 -14.77 -57.16
CA ASP A 151 -46.81 -14.25 -58.30
C ASP A 151 -46.01 -13.15 -59.01
N ALA A 152 -46.02 -13.24 -60.34
CA ALA A 152 -45.20 -12.46 -61.25
C ALA A 152 -46.10 -11.46 -62.00
N GLU A 153 -45.69 -10.20 -62.16
CA GLU A 153 -45.78 -9.48 -63.45
C GLU A 153 -45.22 -8.04 -63.35
N GLN A 154 -44.07 -7.86 -64.00
CA GLN A 154 -43.74 -6.85 -65.02
C GLN A 154 -44.60 -5.56 -65.11
N THR A 155 -43.98 -4.38 -65.03
CA THR A 155 -43.99 -3.38 -66.13
C THR A 155 -42.87 -2.35 -65.97
N ALA A 156 -42.32 -1.95 -67.12
CA ALA A 156 -41.14 -1.14 -67.33
C ALA A 156 -41.45 0.37 -67.46
N ALA A 157 -40.38 1.15 -67.63
CA ALA A 157 -40.32 2.52 -68.18
C ALA A 157 -40.76 3.61 -67.18
N ASP A 158 -40.21 4.81 -67.09
CA ASP A 158 -39.15 5.59 -67.74
C ASP A 158 -39.22 6.94 -66.99
N ASP A 159 -38.11 7.56 -66.60
CA ASP A 159 -37.91 9.02 -66.72
C ASP A 159 -36.49 9.38 -66.24
N GLU A 160 -35.66 9.78 -67.19
CA GLU A 160 -34.46 10.57 -66.95
C GLU A 160 -34.86 11.99 -66.56
N THR A 161 -34.21 12.60 -65.56
CA THR A 161 -33.95 14.05 -65.66
C THR A 161 -32.70 14.48 -64.89
N GLU A 162 -31.81 15.08 -65.67
CA GLU A 162 -30.57 15.74 -65.31
C GLU A 162 -30.78 17.09 -64.57
N ALA A 163 -29.67 17.54 -63.96
CA ALA A 163 -29.32 18.93 -63.61
C ALA A 163 -30.06 19.53 -62.38
N SER A 164 -29.44 20.32 -61.50
CA SER A 164 -28.39 21.33 -61.70
C SER A 164 -27.71 21.67 -60.36
N GLU A 165 -26.44 22.05 -60.48
CA GLU A 165 -25.63 23.10 -59.82
C GLU A 165 -26.13 23.93 -58.60
N GLU A 166 -25.11 24.54 -57.97
CA GLU A 166 -25.08 25.66 -57.00
C GLU A 166 -25.20 25.30 -55.51
N SER A 167 -24.50 25.92 -54.56
CA SER A 167 -23.37 26.86 -54.51
C SER A 167 -23.03 27.00 -53.00
N GLU A 168 -21.79 27.37 -52.71
CA GLU A 168 -21.24 28.05 -51.52
C GLU A 168 -22.17 28.40 -50.34
N GLU A 169 -21.82 27.96 -49.12
CA GLU A 169 -21.24 28.76 -48.01
C GLU A 169 -20.77 27.88 -46.85
#